data_AF-A0A7X7F9W5-F1
#
_entry.id   AF-A0A7X7F9W5-F1
#
_cell.length_a   1.000
_cell.length_b   1.000
_cell.length_c   1.000
_cell.angle_alpha   90.00
_cell.angle_beta   90.00
_cell.angle_gamma   90.00
#
_symmetry.space_group_name_H-M   'P 1'
#
loop_
_entity.id
_entity.type
_entity.pdbx_description
1 polymer ?
#
loop_
_entity_poly.entity_id
_entity_poly.type
_entity_poly.pdbx_seq_one_letter_code
_entity_poly.pdbx_strand_id
1 'polypeptide(L)'
;MKTIVLPLMRKWPTALVLGLTSTVTAASTIVLETETVYDAAAGEVRWTIRNSGDALADALVVTAFPPHGKVASSEPTFIDGGDAVSGALSAAVPVDKPGKHLVPLRIAYADATGEPHETLAWARCFRDVDATTWTSPLDAALASSVQTRGGEPETPRSWTLTLAANSSSAEPIDASLSLLLPDGLQATVDTPQTLTIPANGIAFAEIGVTNAALPLGHAGVLPIAALLQFETADGFHHTVEAAAKLHVQSGETSIDSELPRRLPMEITLALFAIWCVAFLRRLWRGLPDEGIHAHGTFWAWCDVALVAGLTLYLGWVLNAQLVRLDTLCVGGDTPAHHYLISRIRETGRMVSWAPGWWSGFPMFRFYFPLPYAAMALLAEILPHNVAFKVGSIAGLLALPSCLYASGRILRLRRPAPAMLACLAVPLILDNTHNMWGVNAYSTLAGMIANSWSFALLAPAMAMACRDALDSRIRVRTVLMLAAVVLSHFFTSMMAALVLADVLLIFAVLPGLRKTGVPLLRRPWAVLVAEGLCTLLLTAWWVAPLFAERAWAVDFGGRWDIRFFRQ
;
A
#
# COMPACT_ATOMS: atom_id res chain seq x y z
N MET A 1 -18.64 36.73 34.59
CA MET A 1 -18.15 35.72 33.62
C MET A 1 -17.22 34.64 34.25
N LYS A 2 -17.44 34.23 35.52
CA LYS A 2 -16.58 33.26 36.23
C LYS A 2 -17.27 31.92 36.60
N THR A 3 -18.47 31.61 36.09
CA THR A 3 -19.31 30.58 36.75
C THR A 3 -20.02 29.57 35.83
N ILE A 4 -19.53 29.30 34.61
CA ILE A 4 -20.23 28.36 33.68
C ILE A 4 -19.30 27.29 33.05
N VAL A 5 -18.04 27.13 33.50
CA VAL A 5 -17.18 26.02 33.01
C VAL A 5 -17.16 24.81 33.95
N LEU A 6 -17.68 24.93 35.18
CA LEU A 6 -17.48 23.92 36.21
C LEU A 6 -18.51 22.78 36.37
N PRO A 7 -19.76 22.79 35.86
CA PRO A 7 -20.65 21.64 36.11
C PRO A 7 -20.54 20.50 35.10
N LEU A 8 -20.09 20.74 33.85
CA LEU A 8 -20.05 19.69 32.82
C LEU A 8 -18.79 18.82 32.87
N MET A 9 -17.67 19.32 33.41
CA MET A 9 -16.40 18.55 33.48
C MET A 9 -16.25 17.71 34.75
N ARG A 10 -17.22 17.77 35.69
CA ARG A 10 -17.12 17.12 37.01
C ARG A 10 -17.73 15.71 37.07
N LYS A 11 -18.30 15.20 35.97
CA LYS A 11 -18.95 13.87 35.90
C LYS A 11 -18.25 12.86 34.98
N TRP A 12 -17.01 13.12 34.55
CA TRP A 12 -16.24 12.17 33.74
C TRP A 12 -14.79 11.96 34.25
N PRO A 13 -14.53 11.48 35.47
CA PRO A 13 -13.16 11.16 35.87
C PRO A 13 -12.71 9.72 35.51
N THR A 14 -13.50 8.89 34.82
CA THR A 14 -13.21 7.44 34.77
C THR A 14 -13.42 6.71 33.43
N ALA A 15 -13.53 7.41 32.30
CA ALA A 15 -13.63 6.72 31.00
C ALA A 15 -12.99 7.52 29.86
N LEU A 16 -11.65 7.65 29.88
CA LEU A 16 -10.87 7.77 28.65
C LEU A 16 -9.41 7.36 28.91
N VAL A 17 -9.22 6.15 29.44
CA VAL A 17 -8.00 5.39 29.16
C VAL A 17 -8.33 4.60 27.91
N LEU A 18 -8.19 5.23 26.73
CA LEU A 18 -8.03 4.47 25.51
C LEU A 18 -6.63 3.87 25.61
N GLY A 19 -6.58 2.63 26.10
CA GLY A 19 -5.39 1.82 26.07
C GLY A 19 -4.92 1.74 24.62
N LEU A 20 -3.76 2.31 24.36
CA LEU A 20 -2.87 1.84 23.30
C LEU A 20 -2.38 0.44 23.70
N THR A 21 -3.28 -0.54 23.65
CA THR A 21 -2.88 -1.92 23.45
C THR A 21 -2.97 -2.12 21.96
N SER A 22 -1.83 -2.03 21.27
CA SER A 22 -1.66 -2.69 19.99
C SER A 22 -1.95 -4.16 20.26
N THR A 23 -3.19 -4.59 20.02
CA THR A 23 -3.42 -6.00 19.76
C THR A 23 -2.65 -6.26 18.49
N VAL A 24 -1.50 -6.92 18.63
CA VAL A 24 -0.84 -7.60 17.53
C VAL A 24 -1.91 -8.53 16.98
N THR A 25 -2.61 -8.08 15.93
CA THR A 25 -3.46 -8.94 15.15
C THR A 25 -2.55 -10.04 14.65
N ALA A 26 -2.91 -11.29 14.91
CA ALA A 26 -2.24 -12.43 14.33
C ALA A 26 -2.12 -12.17 12.82
N ALA A 27 -0.93 -12.39 12.26
CA ALA A 27 -0.71 -12.22 10.84
C ALA A 27 -1.76 -13.06 10.09
N SER A 28 -2.53 -12.42 9.22
CA SER A 28 -3.51 -13.10 8.37
C SER A 28 -2.76 -14.07 7.46
N THR A 29 -3.27 -15.28 7.31
CA THR A 29 -2.63 -16.40 6.61
C THR A 29 -3.44 -16.88 5.43
N ILE A 30 -2.76 -17.20 4.33
CA ILE A 30 -3.35 -17.86 3.15
C ILE A 30 -2.84 -19.30 3.14
N VAL A 31 -3.74 -20.27 3.06
CA VAL A 31 -3.38 -21.69 3.00
C VAL A 31 -4.17 -22.33 1.87
N LEU A 32 -3.52 -22.57 0.73
CA LEU A 32 -4.17 -23.16 -0.44
C LEU A 32 -4.02 -24.68 -0.47
N GLU A 33 -5.12 -25.37 -0.23
CA GLU A 33 -5.26 -26.81 -0.41
C GLU A 33 -5.69 -27.09 -1.84
N THR A 34 -4.95 -27.94 -2.55
CA THR A 34 -5.20 -28.21 -3.97
C THR A 34 -5.53 -29.67 -4.20
N GLU A 35 -6.68 -29.91 -4.83
CA GLU A 35 -7.08 -31.20 -5.37
C GLU A 35 -7.05 -31.15 -6.90
N THR A 36 -6.52 -32.20 -7.53
CA THR A 36 -6.38 -32.25 -8.99
C THR A 36 -6.72 -33.63 -9.51
N VAL A 37 -7.40 -33.67 -10.65
CA VAL A 37 -7.81 -34.90 -11.33
C VAL A 37 -7.58 -34.72 -12.82
N TYR A 38 -6.88 -35.68 -13.43
CA TYR A 38 -6.74 -35.73 -14.88
C TYR A 38 -7.89 -36.53 -15.48
N ASP A 39 -8.70 -35.91 -16.33
CA ASP A 39 -9.74 -36.56 -17.13
C ASP A 39 -9.16 -36.97 -18.48
N ALA A 40 -8.78 -38.24 -18.58
CA ALA A 40 -8.18 -38.79 -19.80
C ALA A 40 -9.13 -38.80 -21.00
N ALA A 41 -10.45 -38.86 -20.77
CA ALA A 41 -11.43 -38.86 -21.86
C ALA A 41 -11.61 -37.46 -22.47
N ALA A 42 -11.57 -36.43 -21.62
CA ALA A 42 -11.65 -35.03 -22.05
C ALA A 42 -10.29 -34.43 -22.45
N GLY A 43 -9.18 -35.02 -22.02
CA GLY A 43 -7.84 -34.43 -22.18
C GLY A 43 -7.66 -33.17 -21.32
N GLU A 44 -8.31 -33.14 -20.17
CA GLU A 44 -8.39 -31.96 -19.29
C GLU A 44 -7.88 -32.26 -17.89
N VAL A 45 -7.23 -31.27 -17.29
CA VAL A 45 -6.91 -31.27 -15.86
C VAL A 45 -8.00 -30.48 -15.14
N ARG A 46 -8.78 -31.18 -14.31
CA ARG A 46 -9.71 -30.55 -13.36
C ARG A 46 -8.99 -30.28 -12.05
N TRP A 47 -9.25 -29.12 -11.48
CA TRP A 47 -8.62 -28.69 -10.24
C TRP A 47 -9.66 -28.03 -9.33
N THR A 48 -9.45 -28.18 -8.03
CA THR A 48 -10.20 -27.51 -6.96
C THR A 48 -9.18 -26.96 -5.98
N ILE A 49 -9.25 -25.67 -5.70
CA ILE A 49 -8.38 -24.99 -4.73
C ILE A 49 -9.26 -24.45 -3.62
N ARG A 50 -8.96 -24.86 -2.39
CA ARG A 50 -9.60 -24.37 -1.17
C ARG A 50 -8.62 -23.49 -0.41
N ASN A 51 -9.07 -22.31 0.02
CA ASN A 51 -8.30 -21.50 0.94
C ASN A 51 -8.73 -21.81 2.38
N SER A 52 -7.95 -22.60 3.12
CA SER A 52 -8.23 -22.89 4.53
C SER A 52 -7.68 -21.82 5.50
N GLY A 53 -7.05 -20.79 4.95
CA GLY A 53 -6.61 -19.60 5.69
C GLY A 53 -7.74 -18.60 5.96
N ASP A 54 -7.40 -17.50 6.62
CA ASP A 54 -8.31 -16.40 7.00
C ASP A 54 -8.11 -15.13 6.15
N ALA A 55 -7.10 -15.11 5.27
CA ALA A 55 -6.81 -14.01 4.37
C ALA A 55 -7.25 -14.31 2.93
N LEU A 56 -7.61 -13.27 2.18
CA LEU A 56 -7.98 -13.35 0.76
C LEU A 56 -6.77 -13.73 -0.11
N ALA A 57 -6.95 -14.72 -0.98
CA ALA A 57 -6.09 -14.95 -2.13
C ALA A 57 -6.73 -14.29 -3.37
N ASP A 58 -6.15 -13.19 -3.83
CA ASP A 58 -6.64 -12.42 -4.97
C ASP A 58 -5.88 -12.77 -6.25
N ALA A 59 -6.40 -12.40 -7.42
CA ALA A 59 -5.78 -12.60 -8.73
C ALA A 59 -5.22 -14.01 -8.97
N LEU A 60 -5.91 -15.04 -8.48
CA LEU A 60 -5.51 -16.44 -8.59
C LEU A 60 -5.57 -16.90 -10.04
N VAL A 61 -4.43 -17.40 -10.53
CA VAL A 61 -4.26 -17.95 -11.88
C VAL A 61 -3.66 -19.35 -11.77
N VAL A 62 -4.33 -20.32 -12.39
CA VAL A 62 -3.84 -21.70 -12.48
C VAL A 62 -3.25 -21.93 -13.87
N THR A 63 -1.99 -22.36 -13.94
CA THR A 63 -1.29 -22.66 -15.19
C THR A 63 -0.85 -24.12 -15.21
N ALA A 64 -1.29 -24.88 -16.20
CA ALA A 64 -0.84 -26.25 -16.48
C ALA A 64 0.34 -26.24 -17.47
N PHE A 65 1.29 -27.14 -17.27
CA PHE A 65 2.48 -27.31 -18.13
C PHE A 65 2.50 -28.70 -18.79
N PRO A 66 1.65 -28.95 -19.81
CA PRO A 66 1.73 -30.18 -20.59
C PRO A 66 3.04 -30.24 -21.42
N PRO A 67 3.42 -31.41 -21.96
CA PRO A 67 4.69 -31.59 -22.69
C PRO A 67 4.93 -30.64 -23.87
N HIS A 68 3.88 -30.04 -24.44
CA HIS A 68 3.97 -29.17 -25.62
C HIS A 68 3.51 -27.73 -25.40
N GLY A 69 3.55 -27.21 -24.16
CA GLY A 69 3.32 -25.79 -23.92
C GLY A 69 2.86 -25.48 -22.50
N LYS A 70 2.17 -24.35 -22.36
CA LYS A 70 1.52 -23.93 -21.11
C LYS A 70 0.10 -23.46 -21.40
N VAL A 71 -0.83 -23.79 -20.52
CA VAL A 71 -2.24 -23.40 -20.62
C VAL A 71 -2.68 -22.81 -19.29
N ALA A 72 -3.19 -21.58 -19.30
CA ALA A 72 -3.60 -20.85 -18.10
C ALA A 72 -5.12 -20.66 -18.06
N SER A 73 -5.67 -20.50 -16.84
CA SER A 73 -7.07 -20.13 -16.64
C SER A 73 -7.35 -18.75 -17.25
N SER A 74 -8.52 -18.60 -17.89
CA SER A 74 -8.85 -17.41 -18.70
C SER A 74 -9.21 -16.16 -17.91
N GLU A 75 -9.61 -16.30 -16.64
CA GLU A 75 -9.93 -15.17 -15.76
C GLU A 75 -9.21 -15.33 -14.41
N PRO A 76 -8.59 -14.26 -13.88
CA PRO A 76 -8.12 -14.24 -12.51
C PRO A 76 -9.30 -14.35 -11.56
N THR A 77 -9.24 -15.30 -10.63
CA THR A 77 -10.31 -15.50 -9.63
C THR A 77 -9.80 -15.13 -8.25
N PHE A 78 -10.70 -14.92 -7.29
CA PHE A 78 -10.31 -14.73 -5.89
C PHE A 78 -10.92 -15.82 -5.02
N ILE A 79 -10.28 -16.12 -3.89
CA ILE A 79 -10.76 -17.12 -2.92
C ILE A 79 -10.68 -16.52 -1.52
N ASP A 80 -11.85 -16.23 -0.93
CA ASP A 80 -11.97 -15.83 0.47
C ASP A 80 -11.57 -16.96 1.42
N GLY A 81 -11.25 -16.62 2.67
CA GLY A 81 -10.91 -17.60 3.69
C GLY A 81 -12.07 -18.55 3.98
N GLY A 82 -11.84 -19.85 3.86
CA GLY A 82 -12.82 -20.93 3.99
C GLY A 82 -13.48 -21.38 2.69
N ASP A 83 -13.35 -20.61 1.62
CA ASP A 83 -13.98 -20.89 0.33
C ASP A 83 -13.13 -21.78 -0.58
N ALA A 84 -13.75 -22.26 -1.67
CA ALA A 84 -13.08 -23.06 -2.68
C ALA A 84 -13.55 -22.67 -4.09
N VAL A 85 -12.64 -22.78 -5.06
CA VAL A 85 -12.92 -22.57 -6.48
C VAL A 85 -12.41 -23.75 -7.30
N SER A 86 -13.13 -24.08 -8.36
CA SER A 86 -12.80 -25.19 -9.25
C SER A 86 -12.78 -24.73 -10.70
N GLY A 87 -11.97 -25.41 -11.51
CA GLY A 87 -11.90 -25.17 -12.95
C GLY A 87 -11.32 -26.36 -13.71
N ALA A 88 -11.21 -26.19 -15.03
CA ALA A 88 -10.62 -27.18 -15.92
C ALA A 88 -9.68 -26.49 -16.92
N LEU A 89 -8.56 -27.14 -17.23
CA LEU A 89 -7.61 -26.69 -18.24
C LEU A 89 -7.43 -27.79 -19.28
N SER A 90 -7.53 -27.45 -20.56
CA SER A 90 -7.20 -28.38 -21.66
C SER A 90 -5.68 -28.58 -21.68
N ALA A 91 -5.23 -29.72 -21.19
CA ALA A 91 -3.82 -30.02 -20.96
C ALA A 91 -3.55 -31.48 -21.32
N ALA A 92 -3.79 -31.80 -22.59
CA ALA A 92 -3.63 -33.16 -23.10
C ALA A 92 -2.18 -33.64 -22.93
N VAL A 93 -2.02 -34.78 -22.27
CA VAL A 93 -0.76 -35.51 -22.22
C VAL A 93 -0.75 -36.50 -23.38
N PRO A 94 0.35 -36.63 -24.14
CA PRO A 94 0.55 -37.74 -25.07
C PRO A 94 0.64 -39.02 -24.22
N VAL A 95 -0.48 -39.67 -24.01
CA VAL A 95 -0.55 -40.94 -23.27
C VAL A 95 -0.34 -42.08 -24.27
N ASP A 96 0.77 -42.10 -24.98
CA ASP A 96 1.09 -43.13 -25.97
C ASP A 96 1.62 -44.41 -25.30
N LYS A 97 2.26 -44.28 -24.13
CA LYS A 97 2.81 -45.38 -23.34
C LYS A 97 2.09 -45.63 -22.00
N PRO A 98 1.98 -46.90 -21.55
CA PRO A 98 1.43 -47.23 -20.25
C PRO A 98 2.37 -46.73 -19.13
N GLY A 99 1.82 -46.41 -17.96
CA GLY A 99 2.59 -45.93 -16.81
C GLY A 99 2.07 -44.64 -16.19
N LYS A 100 2.91 -43.98 -15.37
CA LYS A 100 2.59 -42.74 -14.64
C LYS A 100 3.11 -41.53 -15.40
N HIS A 101 2.18 -40.68 -15.80
CA HIS A 101 2.40 -39.36 -16.38
C HIS A 101 2.02 -38.27 -15.38
N LEU A 102 2.60 -37.08 -15.55
CA LEU A 102 2.37 -35.94 -14.67
C LEU A 102 2.11 -34.67 -15.46
N VAL A 103 1.08 -33.92 -15.09
CA VAL A 103 0.89 -32.52 -15.52
C VAL A 103 1.14 -31.61 -14.33
N PRO A 104 2.24 -30.85 -14.34
CA PRO A 104 2.50 -29.83 -13.33
C PRO A 104 1.50 -28.68 -13.44
N LEU A 105 1.07 -28.19 -12.28
CA LEU A 105 0.23 -27.02 -12.14
C LEU A 105 0.97 -26.00 -11.29
N ARG A 106 0.99 -24.75 -11.76
CA ARG A 106 1.43 -23.59 -11.00
C ARG A 106 0.22 -22.76 -10.64
N ILE A 107 0.12 -22.41 -9.36
CA ILE A 107 -0.95 -21.58 -8.82
C ILE A 107 -0.30 -20.28 -8.37
N ALA A 108 -0.50 -19.22 -9.14
CA ALA A 108 -0.05 -17.87 -8.79
C ALA A 108 -1.23 -17.11 -8.17
N TYR A 109 -0.99 -16.33 -7.12
CA TYR A 109 -2.00 -15.50 -6.47
C TYR A 109 -1.34 -14.28 -5.84
N ALA A 110 -2.13 -13.25 -5.53
CA ALA A 110 -1.70 -12.10 -4.76
C ALA A 110 -2.34 -12.16 -3.36
N ASP A 111 -1.62 -11.69 -2.35
CA ASP A 111 -2.24 -11.47 -1.04
C ASP A 111 -3.03 -10.15 -1.01
N ALA A 112 -3.65 -9.85 0.14
CA ALA A 112 -4.43 -8.63 0.34
C ALA A 112 -3.61 -7.32 0.17
N THR A 113 -2.27 -7.40 0.18
CA THR A 113 -1.38 -6.25 -0.08
C THR A 113 -1.02 -6.11 -1.56
N GLY A 114 -1.38 -7.09 -2.38
CA GLY A 114 -1.02 -7.19 -3.80
C GLY A 114 0.35 -7.84 -4.03
N GLU A 115 0.97 -8.45 -3.02
CA GLU A 115 2.24 -9.14 -3.17
C GLU A 115 2.04 -10.48 -3.89
N PRO A 116 2.81 -10.80 -4.95
CA PRO A 116 2.66 -12.03 -5.69
C PRO A 116 3.27 -13.23 -4.95
N HIS A 117 2.54 -14.33 -4.91
CA HIS A 117 2.92 -15.62 -4.34
C HIS A 117 2.65 -16.74 -5.34
N GLU A 118 3.40 -17.83 -5.22
CA GLU A 118 3.23 -19.01 -6.07
C GLU A 118 3.28 -20.29 -5.25
N THR A 119 2.50 -21.30 -5.66
CA THR A 119 2.59 -22.67 -5.18
C THR A 119 2.47 -23.66 -6.34
N LEU A 120 2.85 -24.92 -6.10
CA LEU A 120 2.84 -25.99 -7.10
C LEU A 120 1.88 -27.11 -6.70
N ALA A 121 1.22 -27.68 -7.71
CA ALA A 121 0.37 -28.84 -7.59
C ALA A 121 0.61 -29.79 -8.77
N TRP A 122 0.08 -31.01 -8.67
CA TRP A 122 0.41 -32.09 -9.60
C TRP A 122 -0.82 -32.90 -10.00
N ALA A 123 -1.22 -32.85 -11.26
CA ALA A 123 -2.23 -33.76 -11.79
C ALA A 123 -1.55 -35.04 -12.28
N ARG A 124 -1.77 -36.14 -11.56
CA ARG A 124 -1.21 -37.46 -11.90
C ARG A 124 -2.16 -38.21 -12.84
N CYS A 125 -1.61 -38.75 -13.92
CA CYS A 125 -2.33 -39.59 -14.87
C CYS A 125 -1.69 -40.98 -14.89
N PHE A 126 -2.49 -42.02 -14.67
CA PHE A 126 -2.04 -43.41 -14.74
C PHE A 126 -2.75 -44.08 -15.91
N ARG A 127 -1.98 -44.69 -16.81
CA ARG A 127 -2.52 -45.40 -17.96
C ARG A 127 -2.15 -46.88 -17.92
N ASP A 128 -3.18 -47.72 -18.06
CA ASP A 128 -3.08 -49.19 -18.07
C ASP A 128 -2.32 -49.77 -16.87
N VAL A 129 -2.29 -49.02 -15.76
CA VAL A 129 -1.62 -49.35 -14.51
C VAL A 129 -2.50 -48.89 -13.34
N ASP A 130 -2.44 -49.63 -12.24
CA ASP A 130 -3.19 -49.27 -11.02
C ASP A 130 -2.39 -48.27 -10.18
N ALA A 131 -2.96 -47.07 -10.01
CA ALA A 131 -2.36 -45.99 -9.24
C ALA A 131 -2.04 -46.36 -7.78
N THR A 132 -2.77 -47.32 -7.19
CA THR A 132 -2.60 -47.70 -5.78
C THR A 132 -1.42 -48.65 -5.55
N THR A 133 -0.97 -49.33 -6.60
CA THR A 133 0.13 -50.31 -6.55
C THR A 133 1.35 -49.89 -7.36
N TRP A 134 1.25 -48.80 -8.11
CA TRP A 134 2.34 -48.25 -8.93
C TRP A 134 3.53 -47.77 -8.09
N THR A 135 4.72 -48.26 -8.41
CA THR A 135 5.98 -47.80 -7.82
C THR A 135 6.97 -47.39 -8.91
N SER A 136 7.80 -46.40 -8.60
CA SER A 136 8.90 -45.98 -9.47
C SER A 136 10.19 -46.68 -9.05
N PRO A 137 11.03 -47.18 -9.99
CA PRO A 137 12.37 -47.66 -9.68
C PRO A 137 13.36 -46.50 -9.44
N LEU A 138 12.88 -45.26 -9.45
CA LEU A 138 13.66 -44.04 -9.25
C LEU A 138 12.98 -43.15 -8.22
N ASP A 139 13.73 -42.73 -7.21
CA ASP A 139 13.37 -41.70 -6.26
C ASP A 139 14.26 -40.47 -6.47
N ALA A 140 13.72 -39.26 -6.29
CA ALA A 140 14.48 -38.05 -6.46
C ALA A 140 14.18 -37.01 -5.37
N ALA A 141 15.22 -36.26 -5.00
CA ALA A 141 15.15 -35.16 -4.04
C ALA A 141 15.85 -33.92 -4.60
N LEU A 142 15.26 -32.76 -4.35
CA LEU A 142 15.80 -31.47 -4.78
C LEU A 142 16.09 -30.63 -3.54
N ALA A 143 17.24 -29.95 -3.53
CA ALA A 143 17.58 -28.95 -2.52
C ALA A 143 18.03 -27.67 -3.21
N SER A 144 17.82 -26.52 -2.55
CA SER A 144 18.36 -25.24 -3.00
C SER A 144 19.42 -24.75 -2.01
N SER A 145 20.46 -24.11 -2.54
CA SER A 145 21.50 -23.45 -1.76
C SER A 145 21.84 -22.10 -2.38
N VAL A 146 22.23 -21.15 -1.55
CA VAL A 146 22.63 -19.81 -1.98
C VAL A 146 24.09 -19.82 -2.39
N GLN A 147 24.41 -19.33 -3.58
CA GLN A 147 25.80 -19.20 -4.01
C GLN A 147 26.39 -17.89 -3.48
N THR A 148 27.10 -17.94 -2.36
CA THR A 148 27.89 -16.80 -1.87
C THR A 148 29.17 -16.71 -2.68
N ARG A 149 29.17 -15.92 -3.75
CA ARG A 149 30.43 -15.59 -4.44
C ARG A 149 31.25 -14.73 -3.48
N GLY A 150 32.38 -15.24 -3.03
CA GLY A 150 33.18 -14.61 -1.98
C GLY A 150 33.51 -13.14 -2.29
N GLY A 151 33.20 -12.26 -1.34
CA GLY A 151 33.79 -10.91 -1.26
C GLY A 151 32.84 -9.73 -1.16
N GLU A 152 31.57 -9.82 -1.61
CA GLU A 152 30.64 -8.67 -1.57
C GLU A 152 29.28 -9.04 -0.94
N PRO A 153 28.81 -8.32 0.10
CA PRO A 153 27.58 -8.62 0.81
C PRO A 153 26.33 -8.02 0.13
N GLU A 154 26.23 -8.08 -1.20
CA GLU A 154 25.08 -7.55 -1.94
C GLU A 154 24.33 -8.66 -2.69
N THR A 155 23.19 -9.11 -2.14
CA THR A 155 22.16 -9.97 -2.78
C THR A 155 22.63 -11.27 -3.45
N PRO A 156 22.17 -12.47 -3.01
CA PRO A 156 22.32 -13.64 -3.85
C PRO A 156 21.44 -13.51 -5.11
N ARG A 157 22.06 -13.09 -6.22
CA ARG A 157 21.43 -13.09 -7.56
C ARG A 157 21.41 -14.48 -8.20
N SER A 158 22.06 -15.46 -7.56
CA SER A 158 22.26 -16.81 -8.05
C SER A 158 22.11 -17.84 -6.92
N TRP A 159 21.45 -18.95 -7.26
CA TRP A 159 21.26 -20.13 -6.42
C TRP A 159 21.81 -21.35 -7.15
N THR A 160 22.21 -22.36 -6.39
CA THR A 160 22.52 -23.69 -6.91
C THR A 160 21.46 -24.65 -6.41
N LEU A 161 20.79 -25.32 -7.34
CA LEU A 161 19.92 -26.45 -7.03
C LEU A 161 20.73 -27.75 -7.12
N THR A 162 20.58 -28.61 -6.13
CA THR A 162 21.20 -29.93 -6.11
C THR A 162 20.09 -30.96 -6.22
N LEU A 163 20.04 -31.66 -7.36
CA LEU A 163 19.15 -32.78 -7.60
C LEU A 163 19.91 -34.07 -7.30
N ALA A 164 19.35 -34.92 -6.45
CA ALA A 164 19.83 -36.28 -6.20
C ALA A 164 18.76 -37.27 -6.68
N ALA A 165 19.14 -38.20 -7.56
CA ALA A 165 18.25 -39.22 -8.10
C ALA A 165 18.84 -40.61 -7.80
N ASN A 166 18.09 -41.42 -7.06
CA ASN A 166 18.49 -42.74 -6.59
C ASN A 166 17.67 -43.83 -7.30
N SER A 167 18.35 -44.77 -7.96
CA SER A 167 17.69 -45.87 -8.66
C SER A 167 17.84 -47.20 -7.93
N SER A 168 16.75 -47.97 -7.89
CA SER A 168 16.72 -49.39 -7.51
C SER A 168 16.67 -50.33 -8.72
N SER A 169 16.83 -49.79 -9.93
CA SER A 169 16.88 -50.57 -11.17
C SER A 169 18.19 -51.33 -11.31
N ALA A 170 18.12 -52.54 -11.85
CA ALA A 170 19.29 -53.34 -12.20
C ALA A 170 20.03 -52.82 -13.45
N GLU A 171 19.38 -51.93 -14.23
CA GLU A 171 19.93 -51.29 -15.41
C GLU A 171 20.03 -49.76 -15.22
N PRO A 172 21.00 -49.08 -15.85
CA PRO A 172 21.06 -47.62 -15.85
C PRO A 172 19.80 -46.99 -16.45
N ILE A 173 19.39 -45.84 -15.91
CA ILE A 173 18.22 -45.08 -16.38
C ILE A 173 18.69 -43.77 -16.98
N ASP A 174 18.35 -43.51 -18.24
CA ASP A 174 18.49 -42.19 -18.85
C ASP A 174 17.18 -41.42 -18.70
N ALA A 175 17.16 -40.43 -17.80
CA ALA A 175 15.99 -39.62 -17.54
C ALA A 175 16.13 -38.24 -18.15
N SER A 176 15.13 -37.80 -18.92
CA SER A 176 15.01 -36.40 -19.34
C SER A 176 14.67 -35.53 -18.13
N LEU A 177 15.38 -34.41 -17.99
CA LEU A 177 15.24 -33.48 -16.88
C LEU A 177 14.53 -32.21 -17.35
N SER A 178 13.45 -31.84 -16.66
CA SER A 178 12.77 -30.56 -16.84
C SER A 178 12.66 -29.83 -15.51
N LEU A 179 12.83 -28.50 -15.52
CA LEU A 179 12.70 -27.66 -14.34
C LEU A 179 11.43 -26.83 -14.40
N LEU A 180 10.73 -26.78 -13.27
CA LEU A 180 9.61 -25.88 -13.04
C LEU A 180 10.08 -24.78 -12.08
N LEU A 181 10.33 -23.60 -12.64
CA LEU A 181 10.79 -22.42 -11.91
C LEU A 181 9.67 -21.36 -11.85
N PRO A 182 9.61 -20.58 -10.75
CA PRO A 182 8.77 -19.41 -10.62
C PRO A 182 9.01 -18.37 -11.71
N ASP A 183 8.00 -17.53 -11.98
CA ASP A 183 8.20 -16.41 -12.89
C ASP A 183 9.27 -15.45 -12.34
N GLY A 184 10.24 -15.10 -13.21
CA GLY A 184 11.38 -14.26 -12.85
C GLY A 184 12.64 -15.01 -12.41
N LEU A 185 12.60 -16.34 -12.26
CA LEU A 185 13.80 -17.17 -12.15
C LEU A 185 14.11 -17.87 -13.48
N GLN A 186 15.40 -18.04 -13.78
CA GLN A 186 15.85 -18.72 -14.98
C GLN A 186 17.03 -19.65 -14.67
N ALA A 187 17.02 -20.86 -15.23
CA ALA A 187 18.14 -21.79 -15.14
C ALA A 187 19.33 -21.31 -15.99
N THR A 188 20.55 -21.61 -15.56
CA THR A 188 21.76 -21.30 -16.33
C THR A 188 21.87 -22.19 -17.57
N VAL A 189 22.61 -21.71 -18.57
CA VAL A 189 22.76 -22.36 -19.89
C VAL A 189 23.28 -23.79 -19.78
N ASP A 190 24.03 -24.11 -18.74
CA ASP A 190 24.68 -25.42 -18.52
C ASP A 190 23.76 -26.48 -17.88
N THR A 191 22.46 -26.24 -17.81
CA THR A 191 21.51 -27.20 -17.21
C THR A 191 21.44 -28.50 -18.04
N PRO A 192 21.69 -29.68 -17.45
CA PRO A 192 21.61 -30.94 -18.18
C PRO A 192 20.17 -31.23 -18.63
N GLN A 193 19.99 -31.60 -19.90
CA GLN A 193 18.68 -32.02 -20.43
C GLN A 193 18.37 -33.50 -20.14
N THR A 194 19.40 -34.28 -19.83
CA THR A 194 19.30 -35.71 -19.51
C THR A 194 20.23 -36.02 -18.36
N LEU A 195 19.78 -36.86 -17.44
CA LEU A 195 20.53 -37.36 -16.30
C LEU A 195 20.61 -38.89 -16.41
N THR A 196 21.81 -39.41 -16.62
CA THR A 196 22.08 -40.85 -16.59
C THR A 196 22.28 -41.29 -15.14
N ILE A 197 21.35 -42.09 -14.63
CA ILE A 197 21.40 -42.65 -13.28
C ILE A 197 21.97 -44.08 -13.36
N PRO A 198 23.03 -44.40 -12.61
CA PRO A 198 23.62 -45.74 -12.63
C PRO A 198 22.67 -46.79 -12.01
N ALA A 199 22.80 -48.03 -12.47
CA ALA A 199 22.09 -49.17 -11.89
C ALA A 199 22.39 -49.29 -10.38
N ASN A 200 21.35 -49.45 -9.58
CA ASN A 200 21.44 -49.52 -8.11
C ASN A 200 22.32 -48.43 -7.48
N GLY A 201 22.22 -47.20 -8.00
CA GLY A 201 23.09 -46.10 -7.59
C GLY A 201 22.42 -44.74 -7.66
N ILE A 202 23.22 -43.72 -7.33
CA ILE A 202 22.75 -42.34 -7.19
C ILE A 202 23.47 -41.47 -8.22
N ALA A 203 22.73 -40.60 -8.90
CA ALA A 203 23.26 -39.52 -9.71
C ALA A 203 22.95 -38.17 -9.07
N PHE A 204 23.86 -37.21 -9.26
CA PHE A 204 23.72 -35.84 -8.80
C PHE A 204 23.78 -34.90 -10.00
N ALA A 205 22.94 -33.86 -9.98
CA ALA A 205 23.04 -32.73 -10.89
C ALA A 205 23.05 -31.43 -10.09
N GLU A 206 24.03 -30.58 -10.36
CA GLU A 206 24.06 -29.20 -9.87
C GLU A 206 23.58 -28.27 -10.98
N ILE A 207 22.60 -27.43 -10.65
CA ILE A 207 21.92 -26.58 -11.61
C ILE A 207 21.98 -25.15 -11.09
N GLY A 208 22.60 -24.27 -11.85
CA GLY A 208 22.58 -22.84 -11.55
C GLY A 208 21.20 -22.25 -11.86
N VAL A 209 20.71 -21.39 -10.97
CA VAL A 209 19.49 -20.61 -11.17
C VAL A 209 19.80 -19.15 -10.86
N THR A 210 19.36 -18.25 -11.71
CA THR A 210 19.59 -16.81 -11.57
C THR A 210 18.29 -16.03 -11.56
N ASN A 211 18.30 -14.90 -10.87
CA ASN A 211 17.20 -13.93 -10.96
C ASN A 211 17.23 -13.23 -12.33
N ALA A 212 16.19 -13.45 -13.12
CA ALA A 212 15.98 -12.80 -14.42
C ALA A 212 15.03 -11.59 -14.34
N ALA A 213 14.00 -11.65 -13.49
CA ALA A 213 12.98 -10.60 -13.39
C ALA A 213 12.21 -10.53 -12.05
N LEU A 214 12.65 -11.21 -10.98
CA LEU A 214 12.06 -11.00 -9.66
C LEU A 214 12.28 -9.55 -9.20
N PRO A 215 11.25 -8.87 -8.66
CA PRO A 215 11.35 -7.50 -8.18
C PRO A 215 12.49 -7.30 -7.17
N LEU A 216 13.16 -6.14 -7.25
CA LEU A 216 14.13 -5.71 -6.24
C LEU A 216 13.47 -5.66 -4.86
N GLY A 217 13.96 -6.48 -3.93
CA GLY A 217 13.44 -6.55 -2.56
C GLY A 217 12.37 -7.62 -2.32
N HIS A 218 11.99 -8.42 -3.33
CA HIS A 218 11.14 -9.59 -3.11
C HIS A 218 11.80 -10.54 -2.10
N ALA A 219 11.15 -10.77 -0.97
CA ALA A 219 11.60 -11.65 0.09
C ALA A 219 10.54 -12.72 0.28
N GLY A 220 10.92 -13.99 0.17
CA GLY A 220 9.90 -15.02 0.20
C GLY A 220 10.44 -16.42 -0.01
N VAL A 221 9.51 -17.36 0.02
CA VAL A 221 9.78 -18.77 -0.20
C VAL A 221 9.08 -19.15 -1.49
N LEU A 222 9.86 -19.33 -2.55
CA LEU A 222 9.35 -19.70 -3.85
C LEU A 222 9.39 -21.22 -4.04
N PRO A 223 8.33 -21.84 -4.59
CA PRO A 223 8.34 -23.27 -4.88
C PRO A 223 9.17 -23.53 -6.15
N ILE A 224 9.96 -24.59 -6.14
CA ILE A 224 10.73 -25.04 -7.30
C ILE A 224 10.57 -26.55 -7.44
N ALA A 225 10.69 -27.07 -8.66
CA ALA A 225 10.69 -28.51 -8.85
C ALA A 225 11.52 -28.96 -10.04
N ALA A 226 12.00 -30.19 -9.95
CA ALA A 226 12.61 -30.95 -11.03
C ALA A 226 11.72 -32.14 -11.38
N LEU A 227 11.59 -32.40 -12.68
CA LEU A 227 10.83 -33.52 -13.24
C LEU A 227 11.79 -34.42 -14.00
N LEU A 228 11.81 -35.69 -13.63
CA LEU A 228 12.56 -36.74 -14.31
C LEU A 228 11.57 -37.65 -15.03
N GLN A 229 11.66 -37.66 -16.35
CA GLN A 229 10.85 -38.54 -17.20
C GLN A 229 11.74 -39.56 -17.89
N PHE A 230 11.39 -40.84 -17.77
CA PHE A 230 12.15 -41.94 -18.33
C PHE A 230 11.25 -43.12 -18.67
N GLU A 231 11.82 -44.08 -19.38
CA GLU A 231 11.17 -45.34 -19.73
C GLU A 231 12.00 -46.50 -19.23
N THR A 232 11.31 -47.54 -18.75
CA THR A 232 11.94 -48.79 -18.34
C THR A 232 11.99 -49.78 -19.50
N ALA A 233 12.85 -50.78 -19.41
CA ALA A 233 12.97 -51.85 -20.40
C ALA A 233 11.63 -52.59 -20.64
N ASP A 234 10.77 -52.61 -19.63
CA ASP A 234 9.43 -53.21 -19.68
C ASP A 234 8.41 -52.36 -20.47
N GLY A 235 8.83 -51.21 -21.01
CA GLY A 235 8.03 -50.34 -21.89
C GLY A 235 7.12 -49.36 -21.15
N PHE A 236 7.27 -49.23 -19.83
CA PHE A 236 6.48 -48.29 -19.05
C PHE A 236 7.13 -46.91 -18.95
N HIS A 237 6.30 -45.88 -19.01
CA HIS A 237 6.69 -44.49 -18.78
C HIS A 237 6.60 -44.14 -17.29
N HIS A 238 7.62 -43.45 -16.79
CA HIS A 238 7.69 -42.97 -15.42
C HIS A 238 7.98 -41.47 -15.41
N THR A 239 7.16 -40.72 -14.65
CA THR A 239 7.49 -39.36 -14.23
C THR A 239 7.69 -39.29 -12.71
N VAL A 240 8.85 -38.79 -12.29
CA VAL A 240 9.24 -38.58 -10.89
C VAL A 240 9.41 -37.08 -10.65
N GLU A 241 8.68 -36.56 -9.67
CA GLU A 241 8.76 -35.18 -9.21
C GLU A 241 9.66 -35.02 -7.98
N ALA A 242 10.57 -34.04 -8.02
CA ALA A 242 11.37 -33.62 -6.87
C ALA A 242 11.13 -32.13 -6.61
N ALA A 243 10.32 -31.82 -5.60
CA ALA A 243 9.97 -30.44 -5.24
C ALA A 243 10.82 -29.93 -4.08
N ALA A 244 11.14 -28.64 -4.10
CA ALA A 244 11.85 -27.95 -3.05
C ALA A 244 11.34 -26.52 -2.88
N LYS A 245 11.85 -25.85 -1.86
CA LYS A 245 11.61 -24.44 -1.59
C LYS A 245 12.91 -23.67 -1.82
N LEU A 246 12.82 -22.56 -2.52
CA LEU A 246 13.91 -21.61 -2.74
C LEU A 246 13.66 -20.39 -1.87
N HIS A 247 14.57 -20.16 -0.93
CA HIS A 247 14.52 -18.99 -0.06
C HIS A 247 15.16 -17.80 -0.78
N VAL A 248 14.33 -16.86 -1.19
CA VAL A 248 14.78 -15.55 -1.67
C VAL A 248 14.88 -14.66 -0.44
N GLN A 249 16.10 -14.42 0.01
CA GLN A 249 16.34 -13.32 0.93
C GLN A 249 16.18 -12.05 0.11
N SER A 250 15.39 -11.09 0.58
CA SER A 250 15.57 -9.72 0.09
C SER A 250 17.06 -9.43 0.23
N GLY A 251 17.64 -8.78 -0.78
CA GLY A 251 18.84 -8.05 -0.52
C GLY A 251 18.58 -7.20 0.70
N GLU A 252 19.16 -7.58 1.83
CA GLU A 252 19.50 -6.62 2.84
C GLU A 252 20.49 -5.67 2.14
N THR A 253 19.99 -4.69 1.38
CA THR A 253 20.31 -3.35 1.83
C THR A 253 19.83 -3.35 3.25
N SER A 254 20.77 -3.51 4.16
CA SER A 254 20.57 -3.43 5.58
C SER A 254 20.20 -1.99 5.95
N ILE A 255 19.08 -1.50 5.41
CA ILE A 255 18.33 -0.40 5.98
C ILE A 255 17.79 -0.81 7.37
N ASP A 256 17.80 -2.12 7.66
CA ASP A 256 17.59 -2.68 8.99
C ASP A 256 18.85 -2.75 9.87
N SER A 257 20.06 -2.42 9.37
CA SER A 257 21.27 -2.36 10.23
C SER A 257 21.93 -0.99 10.39
N GLU A 258 21.57 0.08 9.65
CA GLU A 258 22.10 1.43 9.91
C GLU A 258 21.12 2.61 9.68
N LEU A 259 19.82 2.43 9.85
CA LEU A 259 18.98 3.59 10.24
C LEU A 259 19.06 3.73 11.76
N PRO A 260 19.26 4.93 12.34
CA PRO A 260 19.21 5.11 13.79
C PRO A 260 17.77 4.94 14.30
N ARG A 261 17.31 3.68 14.39
CA ARG A 261 15.90 3.28 14.50
C ARG A 261 15.28 3.39 15.89
N ARG A 262 15.93 4.04 16.86
CA ARG A 262 15.33 4.23 18.19
C ARG A 262 15.47 5.64 18.74
N LEU A 263 16.60 6.31 18.48
CA LEU A 263 16.89 7.59 19.12
C LEU A 263 15.85 8.70 18.81
N PRO A 264 15.43 8.96 17.56
CA PRO A 264 14.49 10.06 17.28
C PRO A 264 13.08 9.80 17.83
N MET A 265 12.64 8.53 17.79
CA MET A 265 11.31 8.11 18.23
C MET A 265 11.22 8.10 19.75
N GLU A 266 12.21 7.54 20.45
CA GLU A 266 12.29 7.57 21.90
C GLU A 266 12.39 9.00 22.41
N ILE A 267 13.14 9.88 21.72
CA ILE A 267 13.20 11.30 22.06
C ILE A 267 11.85 11.99 21.84
N THR A 268 11.17 11.76 20.70
CA THR A 268 9.89 12.43 20.42
C THR A 268 8.77 11.93 21.34
N LEU A 269 8.69 10.61 21.58
CA LEU A 269 7.77 10.00 22.55
C LEU A 269 8.10 10.43 23.97
N ALA A 270 9.39 10.52 24.34
CA ALA A 270 9.80 11.04 25.64
C ALA A 270 9.44 12.51 25.78
N LEU A 271 9.66 13.36 24.77
CA LEU A 271 9.27 14.76 24.78
C LEU A 271 7.75 14.92 24.88
N PHE A 272 6.98 14.10 24.18
CA PHE A 272 5.52 14.07 24.29
C PHE A 272 5.06 13.56 25.66
N ALA A 273 5.66 12.50 26.19
CA ALA A 273 5.36 11.97 27.52
C ALA A 273 5.74 12.97 28.62
N ILE A 274 6.91 13.61 28.53
CA ILE A 274 7.36 14.69 29.40
C ILE A 274 6.37 15.85 29.33
N TRP A 275 5.93 16.23 28.14
CA TRP A 275 4.93 17.28 27.95
C TRP A 275 3.58 16.90 28.60
N CYS A 276 3.09 15.69 28.38
CA CYS A 276 1.87 15.16 28.99
C CYS A 276 1.98 15.14 30.52
N VAL A 277 3.08 14.64 31.08
CA VAL A 277 3.35 14.60 32.52
C VAL A 277 3.45 16.01 33.10
N ALA A 278 4.18 16.92 32.45
CA ALA A 278 4.34 18.30 32.89
C ALA A 278 2.98 19.03 32.85
N PHE A 279 2.15 18.76 31.85
CA PHE A 279 0.81 19.31 31.72
C PHE A 279 -0.15 18.75 32.77
N LEU A 280 -0.19 17.42 32.98
CA LEU A 280 -1.00 16.79 34.02
C LEU A 280 -0.59 17.27 35.42
N ARG A 281 0.72 17.43 35.67
CA ARG A 281 1.25 17.99 36.91
C ARG A 281 0.84 19.45 37.10
N ARG A 282 0.77 20.23 36.02
CA ARG A 282 0.27 21.62 36.05
C ARG A 282 -1.21 21.69 36.40
N LEU A 283 -2.04 20.83 35.79
CA LEU A 283 -3.47 20.69 36.12
C LEU A 283 -3.64 20.31 37.59
N TRP A 284 -2.88 19.33 38.08
CA TRP A 284 -2.93 18.87 39.46
C TRP A 284 -2.52 19.95 40.47
N ARG A 285 -1.54 20.80 40.12
CA ARG A 285 -1.07 21.91 40.97
C ARG A 285 -1.94 23.17 40.91
N GLY A 286 -3.01 23.19 40.11
CA GLY A 286 -3.91 24.35 40.02
C GLY A 286 -3.23 25.63 39.54
N LEU A 287 -2.12 25.52 38.80
CA LEU A 287 -1.38 26.67 38.31
C LEU A 287 -2.23 27.49 37.33
N PRO A 288 -2.14 28.84 37.38
CA PRO A 288 -2.97 29.71 36.57
C PRO A 288 -2.82 29.41 35.07
N ASP A 289 -3.94 29.53 34.35
CA ASP A 289 -3.97 29.35 32.91
C ASP A 289 -3.30 30.55 32.25
N GLU A 290 -2.05 30.39 31.83
CA GLU A 290 -1.42 31.28 30.85
C GLU A 290 -2.32 31.32 29.62
N GLY A 291 -3.04 32.45 29.49
CA GLY A 291 -4.11 32.58 28.52
C GLY A 291 -3.69 32.27 27.08
N ILE A 292 -4.69 32.27 26.20
CA ILE A 292 -4.58 31.91 24.78
C ILE A 292 -3.49 32.73 24.06
N HIS A 293 -3.07 33.89 24.55
CA HIS A 293 -2.08 34.77 23.90
C HIS A 293 -0.77 34.94 24.67
N ALA A 294 -0.44 34.03 25.60
CA ALA A 294 0.84 34.08 26.30
C ALA A 294 1.98 33.68 25.34
N HIS A 295 2.44 34.64 24.54
CA HIS A 295 3.63 34.55 23.69
C HIS A 295 4.87 34.65 24.59
N GLY A 296 5.90 33.84 24.32
CA GLY A 296 7.15 33.85 25.09
C GLY A 296 7.13 33.08 26.41
N THR A 297 6.06 32.33 26.72
CA THR A 297 6.05 31.44 27.89
C THR A 297 6.69 30.09 27.58
N PHE A 298 7.21 29.42 28.61
CA PHE A 298 7.82 28.09 28.50
C PHE A 298 6.95 27.11 27.70
N TRP A 299 5.64 27.12 27.93
CA TRP A 299 4.69 26.23 27.26
C TRP A 299 4.52 26.51 25.77
N ALA A 300 4.65 27.77 25.34
CA ALA A 300 4.63 28.10 23.92
C ALA A 300 5.83 27.48 23.19
N TRP A 301 7.01 27.49 23.82
CA TRP A 301 8.20 26.83 23.30
C TRP A 301 8.10 25.32 23.31
N CYS A 302 7.44 24.73 24.32
CA CYS A 302 7.15 23.29 24.31
C CYS A 302 6.22 22.90 23.15
N ASP A 303 5.18 23.69 22.87
CA ASP A 303 4.29 23.43 21.72
C ASP A 303 5.08 23.49 20.39
N VAL A 304 5.95 24.49 20.22
CA VAL A 304 6.82 24.63 19.04
C VAL A 304 7.77 23.44 18.90
N ALA A 305 8.44 23.06 20.00
CA ALA A 305 9.35 21.92 20.02
C ALA A 305 8.62 20.61 19.68
N LEU A 306 7.40 20.42 20.18
CA LEU A 306 6.57 19.27 19.86
C LEU A 306 6.22 19.23 18.37
N VAL A 307 5.66 20.31 17.80
CA VAL A 307 5.25 20.35 16.39
C VAL A 307 6.45 20.18 15.46
N ALA A 308 7.58 20.81 15.77
CA ALA A 308 8.83 20.64 15.04
C ALA A 308 9.34 19.18 15.15
N GLY A 309 9.30 18.60 16.35
CA GLY A 309 9.68 17.20 16.58
C GLY A 309 8.81 16.22 15.79
N LEU A 310 7.49 16.41 15.76
CA LEU A 310 6.57 15.61 14.95
C LEU A 310 6.88 15.73 13.45
N THR A 311 7.15 16.94 12.96
CA THR A 311 7.49 17.18 11.55
C THR A 311 8.81 16.53 11.17
N LEU A 312 9.83 16.65 12.02
CA LEU A 312 11.13 15.99 11.83
C LEU A 312 11.01 14.47 11.90
N TYR A 313 10.21 13.95 12.81
CA TYR A 313 9.91 12.53 12.91
C TYR A 313 9.26 12.00 11.63
N LEU A 314 8.23 12.68 11.12
CA LEU A 314 7.61 12.29 9.84
C LEU A 314 8.59 12.38 8.67
N GLY A 315 9.43 13.42 8.63
CA GLY A 315 10.50 13.52 7.63
C GLY A 315 11.51 12.37 7.72
N TRP A 316 11.83 11.91 8.93
CA TRP A 316 12.67 10.74 9.14
C TRP A 316 11.99 9.45 8.67
N VAL A 317 10.71 9.23 9.03
CA VAL A 317 9.94 8.05 8.58
C VAL A 317 9.80 8.00 7.06
N LEU A 318 9.57 9.15 6.42
CA LEU A 318 9.48 9.27 4.96
C LEU A 318 10.85 9.25 4.27
N ASN A 319 11.93 8.99 5.02
CA ASN A 319 13.28 8.88 4.50
C ASN A 319 13.69 10.16 3.70
N ALA A 320 13.42 11.34 4.26
CA ALA A 320 13.53 12.63 3.57
C ALA A 320 14.93 12.97 3.02
N GLN A 321 15.96 12.21 3.39
CA GLN A 321 17.27 12.25 2.72
C GLN A 321 17.19 11.87 1.24
N LEU A 322 16.31 10.92 0.86
CA LEU A 322 16.06 10.52 -0.53
C LEU A 322 15.42 11.63 -1.37
N VAL A 323 14.75 12.59 -0.73
CA VAL A 323 14.12 13.75 -1.40
C VAL A 323 15.19 14.63 -2.04
N ARG A 324 16.40 14.69 -1.47
CA ARG A 324 17.50 15.53 -1.96
C ARG A 324 18.19 14.96 -3.20
N LEU A 325 18.02 13.67 -3.48
CA LEU A 325 18.62 13.03 -4.64
C LEU A 325 17.89 13.49 -5.91
N ASP A 326 18.62 13.78 -6.99
CA ASP A 326 18.00 14.11 -8.27
C ASP A 326 17.68 12.82 -9.05
N THR A 327 16.77 12.04 -8.49
CA THR A 327 16.32 10.75 -9.04
C THR A 327 14.81 10.74 -9.19
N LEU A 328 14.35 10.13 -10.28
CA LEU A 328 12.92 9.97 -10.58
C LEU A 328 12.24 9.19 -9.44
N CYS A 329 11.09 9.68 -8.98
CA CYS A 329 10.29 9.01 -7.98
C CYS A 329 9.30 8.06 -8.66
N VAL A 330 9.21 6.81 -8.17
CA VAL A 330 8.34 5.77 -8.72
C VAL A 330 7.45 5.15 -7.64
N GLY A 331 6.33 4.54 -8.05
CA GLY A 331 5.34 3.89 -7.18
C GLY A 331 3.91 4.30 -7.52
N GLY A 332 3.02 3.34 -7.73
CA GLY A 332 1.64 3.61 -8.19
C GLY A 332 1.61 4.50 -9.44
N ASP A 333 0.74 5.52 -9.44
CA ASP A 333 0.59 6.47 -10.55
C ASP A 333 1.64 7.59 -10.53
N THR A 334 2.42 7.73 -9.45
CA THR A 334 3.41 8.79 -9.20
C THR A 334 4.34 9.12 -10.38
N PRO A 335 4.89 8.14 -11.14
CA PRO A 335 5.72 8.45 -12.30
C PRO A 335 5.04 9.35 -13.33
N ALA A 336 3.73 9.19 -13.53
CA ALA A 336 3.00 9.98 -14.50
C ALA A 336 3.00 11.47 -14.08
N HIS A 337 2.83 11.75 -12.78
CA HIS A 337 2.71 13.10 -12.24
C HIS A 337 3.91 14.02 -12.52
N HIS A 338 5.12 13.47 -12.70
CA HIS A 338 6.29 14.25 -13.12
C HIS A 338 6.04 15.01 -14.43
N TYR A 339 5.33 14.38 -15.37
CA TYR A 339 4.99 14.98 -16.66
C TYR A 339 4.06 16.19 -16.52
N LEU A 340 3.16 16.21 -15.51
CA LEU A 340 2.28 17.37 -15.31
C LEU A 340 3.08 18.65 -15.04
N ILE A 341 4.15 18.51 -14.27
CA ILE A 341 4.97 19.62 -13.84
C ILE A 341 5.85 20.10 -14.97
N SER A 342 6.49 19.18 -15.71
CA SER A 342 7.26 19.57 -16.90
C SER A 342 6.39 20.31 -17.90
N ARG A 343 5.13 19.87 -18.11
CA ARG A 343 4.19 20.54 -19.01
C ARG A 343 3.74 21.91 -18.56
N ILE A 344 3.54 22.15 -17.26
CA ILE A 344 3.29 23.51 -16.76
C ILE A 344 4.49 24.41 -17.09
N ARG A 345 5.73 23.92 -16.90
CA ARG A 345 6.95 24.70 -17.17
C ARG A 345 7.17 24.98 -18.65
N GLU A 346 6.93 23.98 -19.50
CA GLU A 346 7.07 24.10 -20.96
C GLU A 346 6.04 25.07 -21.55
N THR A 347 4.79 25.01 -21.09
CA THR A 347 3.68 25.75 -21.70
C THR A 347 3.33 27.06 -21.00
N GLY A 348 3.75 27.23 -19.74
CA GLY A 348 3.31 28.32 -18.86
C GLY A 348 1.81 28.28 -18.54
N ARG A 349 1.12 27.18 -18.87
CA ARG A 349 -0.35 27.06 -18.74
C ARG A 349 -0.73 26.01 -17.71
N MET A 350 -1.65 26.38 -16.84
CA MET A 350 -2.25 25.45 -15.88
C MET A 350 -3.13 24.43 -16.58
N VAL A 351 -4.04 24.86 -17.45
CA VAL A 351 -4.88 23.95 -18.26
C VAL A 351 -4.30 23.88 -19.66
N SER A 352 -3.91 22.69 -20.11
CA SER A 352 -3.33 22.48 -21.43
C SER A 352 -3.52 21.06 -21.94
N TRP A 353 -3.12 20.80 -23.19
CA TRP A 353 -3.07 19.45 -23.74
C TRP A 353 -1.75 18.77 -23.37
N ALA A 354 -1.85 17.56 -22.83
CA ALA A 354 -0.73 16.75 -22.38
C ALA A 354 -0.55 15.54 -23.33
N PRO A 355 0.16 15.67 -24.47
CA PRO A 355 0.21 14.62 -25.50
C PRO A 355 0.97 13.35 -25.09
N GLY A 356 1.94 13.47 -24.17
CA GLY A 356 2.81 12.36 -23.72
C GLY A 356 2.20 11.45 -22.65
N TRP A 357 0.93 11.61 -22.30
CA TRP A 357 0.27 10.84 -21.25
C TRP A 357 -0.87 10.03 -21.84
N TRP A 358 -0.66 8.71 -22.00
CA TRP A 358 -1.61 7.73 -22.55
C TRP A 358 -2.37 8.21 -23.81
N SER A 359 -1.62 8.60 -24.85
CA SER A 359 -2.15 9.14 -26.12
C SER A 359 -2.81 10.54 -26.04
N GLY A 360 -2.73 11.18 -24.88
CA GLY A 360 -3.07 12.57 -24.68
C GLY A 360 -4.31 12.78 -23.81
N PHE A 361 -4.25 13.76 -22.91
CA PHE A 361 -5.41 14.13 -22.07
C PHE A 361 -5.45 15.63 -21.76
N PRO A 362 -6.63 16.19 -21.37
CA PRO A 362 -6.77 17.59 -20.99
C PRO A 362 -6.24 17.81 -19.56
N MET A 363 -4.96 18.17 -19.48
CA MET A 363 -4.23 18.39 -18.25
C MET A 363 -4.94 19.41 -17.35
N PHE A 364 -5.15 19.04 -16.09
CA PHE A 364 -5.81 19.85 -15.06
C PHE A 364 -7.23 20.33 -15.39
N ARG A 365 -7.86 19.85 -16.46
CA ARG A 365 -9.28 20.11 -16.71
C ARG A 365 -10.17 19.32 -15.74
N PHE A 366 -9.81 18.06 -15.53
CA PHE A 366 -10.49 17.12 -14.63
C PHE A 366 -9.59 16.70 -13.46
N TYR A 367 -8.55 17.48 -13.17
CA TYR A 367 -7.57 17.17 -12.14
C TYR A 367 -7.11 18.44 -11.40
N PHE A 368 -6.60 18.29 -10.18
CA PHE A 368 -6.39 19.41 -9.27
C PHE A 368 -5.09 20.16 -9.53
N PRO A 369 -5.14 21.48 -9.79
CA PRO A 369 -3.96 22.19 -10.29
C PRO A 369 -2.97 22.67 -9.22
N LEU A 370 -3.42 23.05 -8.03
CA LEU A 370 -2.60 23.87 -7.12
C LEU A 370 -1.30 23.21 -6.66
N PRO A 371 -1.27 21.93 -6.23
CA PRO A 371 -0.05 21.29 -5.75
C PRO A 371 1.01 21.21 -6.85
N TYR A 372 0.60 20.91 -8.09
CA TYR A 372 1.49 20.81 -9.24
C TYR A 372 1.95 22.17 -9.73
N ALA A 373 1.11 23.20 -9.64
CA ALA A 373 1.51 24.59 -9.85
C ALA A 373 2.63 24.99 -8.90
N ALA A 374 2.51 24.66 -7.62
CA ALA A 374 3.51 24.93 -6.61
C ALA A 374 4.81 24.16 -6.87
N MET A 375 4.72 22.89 -7.29
CA MET A 375 5.88 22.08 -7.69
C MET A 375 6.59 22.62 -8.93
N ALA A 376 5.83 23.06 -9.94
CA ALA A 376 6.39 23.67 -11.14
C ALA A 376 7.15 24.96 -10.82
N LEU A 377 6.58 25.80 -9.97
CA LEU A 377 7.26 27.01 -9.48
C LEU A 377 8.52 26.65 -8.67
N LEU A 378 8.45 25.63 -7.83
CA LEU A 378 9.61 25.17 -7.05
C LEU A 378 10.72 24.61 -7.94
N ALA A 379 10.37 23.98 -9.07
CA ALA A 379 11.31 23.46 -10.07
C ALA A 379 12.03 24.56 -10.88
N GLU A 380 11.67 25.84 -10.72
CA GLU A 380 12.45 26.96 -11.26
C GLU A 380 13.72 27.25 -10.43
N ILE A 381 13.76 26.78 -9.17
CA ILE A 381 14.88 27.01 -8.25
C ILE A 381 15.53 25.73 -7.73
N LEU A 382 14.87 24.58 -7.85
CA LEU A 382 15.39 23.25 -7.48
C LEU A 382 15.42 22.33 -8.70
N PRO A 383 16.28 21.29 -8.71
CA PRO A 383 16.21 20.23 -9.72
C PRO A 383 14.80 19.64 -9.79
N HIS A 384 14.34 19.30 -11.00
CA HIS A 384 12.96 18.88 -11.26
C HIS A 384 12.50 17.75 -10.32
N ASN A 385 13.31 16.70 -10.17
CA ASN A 385 12.91 15.55 -9.34
C ASN A 385 12.90 15.89 -7.85
N VAL A 386 13.78 16.79 -7.41
CA VAL A 386 13.82 17.27 -6.02
C VAL A 386 12.58 18.12 -5.74
N ALA A 387 12.25 19.06 -6.63
CA ALA A 387 11.05 19.89 -6.51
C ALA A 387 9.77 19.04 -6.46
N PHE A 388 9.68 18.03 -7.32
CA PHE A 388 8.58 17.07 -7.28
C PHE A 388 8.50 16.37 -5.93
N LYS A 389 9.58 15.72 -5.48
CA LYS A 389 9.59 14.95 -4.22
C LYS A 389 9.28 15.83 -3.01
N VAL A 390 9.83 17.05 -2.94
CA VAL A 390 9.49 18.02 -1.89
C VAL A 390 8.01 18.35 -1.91
N GLY A 391 7.45 18.63 -3.08
CA GLY A 391 6.03 18.89 -3.22
C GLY A 391 5.17 17.69 -2.83
N SER A 392 5.54 16.48 -3.25
CA SER A 392 4.75 15.27 -3.02
C SER A 392 4.52 14.99 -1.53
N ILE A 393 5.53 15.24 -0.69
CA ILE A 393 5.42 15.02 0.77
C ILE A 393 5.03 16.27 1.57
N ALA A 394 4.90 17.45 0.92
CA ALA A 394 4.65 18.71 1.61
C ALA A 394 3.36 18.68 2.44
N GLY A 395 2.30 18.07 1.94
CA GLY A 395 1.04 17.90 2.68
C GLY A 395 1.24 17.09 3.98
N LEU A 396 1.94 15.96 3.90
CA LEU A 396 2.24 15.11 5.06
C LEU A 396 3.05 15.86 6.12
N LEU A 397 4.11 16.56 5.70
CA LEU A 397 4.96 17.32 6.61
C LEU A 397 4.27 18.56 7.20
N ALA A 398 3.33 19.17 6.45
CA ALA A 398 2.57 20.33 6.92
C ALA A 398 1.47 19.95 7.92
N LEU A 399 0.94 18.73 7.88
CA LEU A 399 -0.24 18.32 8.65
C LEU A 399 -0.13 18.59 10.16
N PRO A 400 0.97 18.25 10.89
CA PRO A 400 1.07 18.56 12.32
C PRO A 400 0.94 20.05 12.61
N SER A 401 1.58 20.89 11.79
CA SER A 401 1.55 22.35 11.92
C SER A 401 0.16 22.91 11.61
N CYS A 402 -0.51 22.39 10.59
CA CYS A 402 -1.86 22.79 10.22
C CYS A 402 -2.89 22.42 11.30
N LEU A 403 -2.80 21.22 11.89
CA LEU A 403 -3.67 20.80 12.99
C LEU A 403 -3.43 21.63 14.25
N TYR A 404 -2.17 21.93 14.59
CA TYR A 404 -1.83 22.85 15.67
C TYR A 404 -2.47 24.22 15.43
N ALA A 405 -2.21 24.82 14.25
CA ALA A 405 -2.70 26.14 13.88
C ALA A 405 -4.24 26.21 13.95
N SER A 406 -4.93 25.16 13.51
CA SER A 406 -6.39 25.05 13.59
C SER A 406 -6.90 25.21 15.03
N GLY A 407 -6.29 24.51 15.98
CA GLY A 407 -6.61 24.66 17.40
C GLY A 407 -6.35 26.08 17.93
N ARG A 408 -5.29 26.74 17.44
CA ARG A 408 -4.97 28.13 17.82
C ARG A 408 -5.97 29.14 17.23
N ILE A 409 -6.36 28.97 15.97
CA ILE A 409 -7.37 29.79 15.28
C ILE A 409 -8.73 29.65 15.99
N LEU A 410 -9.08 28.43 16.40
CA LEU A 410 -10.25 28.13 17.22
C LEU A 410 -10.10 28.57 18.69
N ARG A 411 -8.97 29.18 19.05
CA ARG A 411 -8.69 29.69 20.41
C ARG A 411 -8.89 28.60 21.46
N LEU A 412 -8.58 27.35 21.12
CA LEU A 412 -8.62 26.26 22.07
C LEU A 412 -7.56 26.48 23.14
N ARG A 413 -7.91 26.15 24.39
CA ARG A 413 -7.01 26.24 25.53
C ARG A 413 -5.95 25.16 25.43
N ARG A 414 -4.74 25.43 25.93
CA ARG A 414 -3.72 24.38 26.09
C ARG A 414 -4.31 23.29 27.00
N PRO A 415 -4.18 22.00 26.63
CA PRO A 415 -3.21 21.41 25.70
C PRO A 415 -3.77 21.14 24.29
N ALA A 416 -5.02 21.50 24.02
CA ALA A 416 -5.77 20.98 22.88
C ALA A 416 -5.10 21.21 21.51
N PRO A 417 -4.52 22.40 21.19
CA PRO A 417 -3.82 22.58 19.91
C PRO A 417 -2.65 21.62 19.70
N ALA A 418 -1.87 21.35 20.75
CA ALA A 418 -0.75 20.41 20.69
C ALA A 418 -1.23 18.97 20.55
N MET A 419 -2.33 18.60 21.22
CA MET A 419 -2.95 17.28 21.04
C MET A 419 -3.45 17.08 19.59
N LEU A 420 -4.03 18.10 18.97
CA LEU A 420 -4.43 18.04 17.56
C LEU A 420 -3.23 17.79 16.64
N ALA A 421 -2.09 18.42 16.90
CA ALA A 421 -0.86 18.18 16.14
C ALA A 421 -0.42 16.72 16.22
N CYS A 422 -0.49 16.10 17.40
CA CYS A 422 -0.14 14.70 17.61
C CYS A 422 -1.01 13.72 16.81
N LEU A 423 -2.26 14.09 16.49
CA LEU A 423 -3.14 13.25 15.66
C LEU A 423 -2.63 13.10 14.21
N ALA A 424 -1.72 13.96 13.74
CA ALA A 424 -1.12 13.81 12.42
C ALA A 424 -0.36 12.48 12.27
N VAL A 425 0.29 12.00 13.33
CA VAL A 425 1.13 10.78 13.26
C VAL A 425 0.29 9.53 12.96
N PRO A 426 -0.73 9.15 13.76
CA PRO A 426 -1.52 7.97 13.45
C PRO A 426 -2.28 8.10 12.12
N LEU A 427 -2.69 9.31 11.71
CA LEU A 427 -3.33 9.53 10.41
C LEU A 427 -2.37 9.29 9.23
N ILE A 428 -1.12 9.76 9.35
CA ILE A 428 -0.13 9.60 8.28
C ILE A 428 0.40 8.16 8.20
N LEU A 429 0.55 7.50 9.35
CA LEU A 429 1.12 6.16 9.44
C LEU A 429 0.08 5.04 9.32
N ASP A 430 -1.20 5.37 9.17
CA ASP A 430 -2.25 4.39 8.91
C ASP A 430 -1.95 3.63 7.61
N ASN A 431 -1.81 2.31 7.72
CA ASN A 431 -1.53 1.39 6.61
C ASN A 431 -2.74 0.52 6.24
N THR A 432 -3.93 0.82 6.77
CA THR A 432 -5.14 0.03 6.51
C THR A 432 -5.68 0.22 5.09
N HIS A 433 -5.29 1.29 4.39
CA HIS A 433 -5.65 1.53 3.00
C HIS A 433 -4.52 2.23 2.22
N ASN A 434 -4.43 1.96 0.91
CA ASN A 434 -3.39 2.55 0.05
C ASN A 434 -3.93 3.48 -1.05
N MET A 435 -5.25 3.69 -1.10
CA MET A 435 -5.92 4.45 -2.17
C MET A 435 -6.94 5.49 -1.69
N TRP A 436 -7.13 5.68 -0.38
CA TRP A 436 -8.18 6.55 0.16
C TRP A 436 -7.67 7.96 0.53
N GLY A 437 -6.35 8.16 0.50
CA GLY A 437 -5.69 9.44 0.77
C GLY A 437 -5.26 9.57 2.22
N VAL A 438 -4.95 10.80 2.67
CA VAL A 438 -4.64 11.15 4.07
C VAL A 438 -3.32 10.58 4.64
N ASN A 439 -2.94 9.36 4.26
CA ASN A 439 -1.76 8.65 4.75
C ASN A 439 -0.56 8.70 3.80
N ALA A 440 0.59 8.26 4.29
CA ALA A 440 1.84 8.22 3.53
C ALA A 440 1.74 7.29 2.32
N TYR A 441 1.19 6.08 2.50
CA TYR A 441 1.08 5.06 1.46
C TYR A 441 0.30 5.56 0.23
N SER A 442 -0.89 6.12 0.45
CA SER A 442 -1.72 6.67 -0.62
C SER A 442 -1.08 7.88 -1.28
N THR A 443 -0.44 8.76 -0.49
CA THR A 443 0.25 9.95 -1.02
C THR A 443 1.38 9.55 -1.97
N LEU A 444 2.20 8.57 -1.57
CA LEU A 444 3.33 8.08 -2.36
C LEU A 444 2.90 7.21 -3.56
N ALA A 445 1.67 6.68 -3.55
CA ALA A 445 1.06 6.00 -4.69
C ALA A 445 0.44 6.95 -5.73
N GLY A 446 0.42 8.27 -5.49
CA GLY A 446 -0.06 9.28 -6.44
C GLY A 446 -1.12 10.23 -5.89
N MET A 447 -1.62 10.03 -4.66
CA MET A 447 -2.62 10.92 -4.04
C MET A 447 -2.05 12.22 -3.45
N ILE A 448 -1.13 12.83 -4.18
CA ILE A 448 -0.38 14.03 -3.77
C ILE A 448 -1.33 15.21 -3.50
N ALA A 449 -2.28 15.44 -4.41
CA ALA A 449 -3.20 16.55 -4.32
C ALA A 449 -4.14 16.45 -3.11
N ASN A 450 -4.56 15.23 -2.78
CA ASN A 450 -5.35 14.94 -1.59
C ASN A 450 -4.57 15.31 -0.31
N SER A 451 -3.30 14.90 -0.22
CA SER A 451 -2.43 15.17 0.93
C SER A 451 -2.30 16.67 1.23
N TRP A 452 -2.08 17.48 0.19
CA TRP A 452 -2.06 18.95 0.31
C TRP A 452 -3.40 19.48 0.82
N SER A 453 -4.49 19.05 0.19
CA SER A 453 -5.80 19.55 0.56
C SER A 453 -6.19 19.14 1.99
N PHE A 454 -5.80 17.96 2.45
CA PHE A 454 -6.11 17.48 3.79
C PHE A 454 -5.37 18.28 4.86
N ALA A 455 -4.10 18.62 4.63
CA ALA A 455 -3.37 19.53 5.51
C ALA A 455 -4.02 20.92 5.57
N LEU A 456 -4.48 21.45 4.44
CA LEU A 456 -5.11 22.78 4.36
C LEU A 456 -6.56 22.80 4.89
N LEU A 457 -7.25 21.66 4.87
CA LEU A 457 -8.66 21.52 5.24
C LEU A 457 -8.95 22.04 6.65
N ALA A 458 -8.24 21.52 7.65
CA ALA A 458 -8.46 21.86 9.05
C ALA A 458 -8.28 23.37 9.34
N PRO A 459 -7.19 24.04 8.91
CA PRO A 459 -7.04 25.47 9.16
C PRO A 459 -8.04 26.30 8.36
N ALA A 460 -8.44 25.88 7.15
CA ALA A 460 -9.49 26.55 6.38
C ALA A 460 -10.82 26.55 7.14
N MET A 461 -11.24 25.38 7.63
CA MET A 461 -12.46 25.24 8.44
C MET A 461 -12.38 26.00 9.76
N ALA A 462 -11.23 25.97 10.43
CA ALA A 462 -11.01 26.72 11.66
C ALA A 462 -11.15 28.24 11.43
N MET A 463 -10.60 28.75 10.32
CA MET A 463 -10.73 30.17 9.95
C MET A 463 -12.17 30.54 9.59
N ALA A 464 -12.85 29.75 8.77
CA ALA A 464 -14.25 29.98 8.40
C ALA A 464 -15.17 29.96 9.64
N CYS A 465 -14.98 29.00 10.54
CA CYS A 465 -15.70 28.94 11.81
C CYS A 465 -15.41 30.17 12.68
N ARG A 466 -14.15 30.61 12.78
CA ARG A 466 -13.79 31.82 13.52
C ARG A 466 -14.43 33.07 12.93
N ASP A 467 -14.41 33.20 11.61
CA ASP A 467 -14.95 34.34 10.88
C ASP A 467 -16.48 34.42 11.00
N ALA A 468 -17.16 33.27 10.95
CA ALA A 468 -18.58 33.16 11.25
C ALA A 468 -18.92 33.58 12.68
N LEU A 469 -18.15 33.11 13.68
CA LEU A 469 -18.32 33.49 15.09
C LEU A 469 -18.05 34.98 15.33
N ASP A 470 -17.03 35.53 14.66
CA ASP A 470 -16.69 36.96 14.72
C ASP A 470 -17.63 37.82 13.85
N SER A 471 -18.51 37.20 13.05
CA SER A 471 -19.37 37.84 12.05
C SER A 471 -18.61 38.75 11.08
N ARG A 472 -17.43 38.32 10.62
CA ARG A 472 -16.55 39.09 9.74
C ARG A 472 -15.93 38.19 8.69
N ILE A 473 -16.14 38.53 7.42
CA ILE A 473 -15.46 37.90 6.29
C ILE A 473 -14.00 38.35 6.28
N ARG A 474 -13.05 37.43 6.10
CA ARG A 474 -11.63 37.77 5.92
C ARG A 474 -11.08 37.16 4.64
N VAL A 475 -10.33 37.96 3.89
CA VAL A 475 -9.72 37.53 2.61
C VAL A 475 -8.84 36.29 2.77
N ARG A 476 -8.06 36.20 3.86
CA ARG A 476 -7.23 35.02 4.15
C ARG A 476 -8.01 33.70 4.21
N THR A 477 -9.26 33.75 4.67
CA THR A 477 -10.13 32.58 4.81
C THR A 477 -10.62 32.14 3.45
N VAL A 478 -11.08 33.09 2.62
CA VAL A 478 -11.47 32.85 1.22
C VAL A 478 -10.29 32.27 0.42
N LEU A 479 -9.08 32.83 0.57
CA LEU A 479 -7.89 32.31 -0.11
C LEU A 479 -7.54 30.89 0.32
N MET A 480 -7.65 30.58 1.62
CA MET A 480 -7.39 29.23 2.11
C MET A 480 -8.45 28.23 1.63
N LEU A 481 -9.74 28.61 1.65
CA LEU A 481 -10.82 27.78 1.12
C LEU A 481 -10.63 27.53 -0.39
N ALA A 482 -10.22 28.54 -1.15
CA ALA A 482 -9.87 28.38 -2.56
C ALA A 482 -8.67 27.45 -2.76
N ALA A 483 -7.67 27.52 -1.88
CA ALA A 483 -6.53 26.61 -1.92
C ALA A 483 -6.94 25.15 -1.66
N VAL A 484 -7.90 24.90 -0.76
CA VAL A 484 -8.48 23.57 -0.54
C VAL A 484 -9.19 23.08 -1.81
N VAL A 485 -10.07 23.90 -2.42
CA VAL A 485 -10.80 23.55 -3.66
C VAL A 485 -9.84 23.22 -4.82
N LEU A 486 -8.83 24.07 -5.04
CA LEU A 486 -7.85 23.88 -6.11
C LEU A 486 -6.84 22.77 -5.82
N SER A 487 -6.77 22.27 -4.58
CA SER A 487 -5.93 21.13 -4.20
C SER A 487 -6.67 19.81 -4.34
N HIS A 488 -7.92 19.71 -3.89
CA HIS A 488 -8.70 18.50 -4.04
C HIS A 488 -10.21 18.74 -3.80
N PHE A 489 -11.04 18.20 -4.69
CA PHE A 489 -12.49 18.42 -4.65
C PHE A 489 -13.16 17.75 -3.44
N PHE A 490 -12.86 16.48 -3.15
CA PHE A 490 -13.54 15.73 -2.07
C PHE A 490 -13.39 16.35 -0.68
N THR A 491 -12.18 16.76 -0.32
CA THR A 491 -11.87 17.45 0.94
C THR A 491 -12.59 18.81 1.00
N SER A 492 -12.72 19.52 -0.12
CA SER A 492 -13.48 20.78 -0.18
C SER A 492 -14.98 20.56 0.09
N MET A 493 -15.56 19.49 -0.44
CA MET A 493 -16.95 19.09 -0.16
C MET A 493 -17.11 18.71 1.31
N MET A 494 -16.18 17.92 1.87
CA MET A 494 -16.19 17.57 3.29
C MET A 494 -16.09 18.81 4.18
N ALA A 495 -15.26 19.79 3.81
CA ALA A 495 -15.16 21.07 4.51
C ALA A 495 -16.51 21.78 4.59
N ALA A 496 -17.20 21.87 3.44
CA ALA A 496 -18.48 22.54 3.32
C ALA A 496 -19.57 21.84 4.16
N LEU A 497 -19.64 20.51 4.11
CA LEU A 497 -20.58 19.71 4.90
C LEU A 497 -20.34 19.90 6.40
N VAL A 498 -19.11 19.73 6.88
CA VAL A 498 -18.80 19.87 8.30
C VAL A 498 -19.06 21.30 8.80
N LEU A 499 -18.72 22.33 8.01
CA LEU A 499 -19.02 23.71 8.38
C LEU A 499 -20.54 23.97 8.48
N ALA A 500 -21.33 23.40 7.58
CA ALA A 500 -22.79 23.47 7.63
C ALA A 500 -23.35 22.77 8.88
N ASP A 501 -22.87 21.57 9.18
CA ASP A 501 -23.30 20.78 10.34
C ASP A 501 -22.95 21.44 11.66
N VAL A 502 -21.73 21.99 11.78
CA VAL A 502 -21.29 22.72 12.98
C VAL A 502 -22.24 23.89 13.27
N LEU A 503 -22.62 24.67 12.25
CA LEU A 503 -23.56 25.77 12.43
C LEU A 503 -25.00 25.30 12.73
N LEU A 504 -25.43 24.18 12.15
CA LEU A 504 -26.73 23.59 12.46
C LEU A 504 -26.79 23.15 13.93
N ILE A 505 -25.73 22.53 14.45
CA ILE A 505 -25.61 22.14 15.85
C ILE A 505 -25.71 23.37 16.77
N PHE A 506 -24.99 24.46 16.45
CA PHE A 506 -25.07 25.72 17.18
C PHE A 506 -26.47 26.36 17.13
N ALA A 507 -27.24 26.13 16.08
CA ALA A 507 -28.59 26.64 15.89
C ALA A 507 -29.66 25.86 16.70
N VAL A 508 -29.47 24.55 16.86
CA VAL A 508 -30.45 23.63 17.45
C VAL A 508 -30.27 23.48 18.98
N LEU A 509 -29.04 23.57 19.51
CA LEU A 509 -28.77 23.39 20.95
C LEU A 509 -29.38 24.52 21.81
N PRO A 510 -30.41 24.23 22.65
CA PRO A 510 -31.16 25.25 23.39
C PRO A 510 -30.34 26.03 24.43
N GLY A 511 -29.27 25.43 24.95
CA GLY A 511 -28.42 26.02 25.99
C GLY A 511 -27.57 27.21 25.54
N LEU A 512 -27.32 27.34 24.23
CA LEU A 512 -26.48 28.40 23.65
C LEU A 512 -27.28 29.64 23.22
N ARG A 513 -28.62 29.53 23.13
CA ARG A 513 -29.56 30.61 22.79
C ARG A 513 -29.62 31.75 23.81
N LYS A 514 -29.18 31.52 25.05
CA LYS A 514 -29.25 32.50 26.16
C LYS A 514 -28.28 33.69 26.03
N THR A 515 -27.43 33.73 25.00
CA THR A 515 -26.38 34.76 24.85
C THR A 515 -26.79 35.99 24.04
N GLY A 516 -28.04 36.11 23.57
CA GLY A 516 -28.56 37.34 22.95
C GLY A 516 -27.91 37.73 21.61
N VAL A 517 -27.06 36.87 21.06
CA VAL A 517 -26.50 37.05 19.71
C VAL A 517 -27.59 36.64 18.70
N PRO A 518 -27.85 37.40 17.61
CA PRO A 518 -28.75 36.97 16.54
C PRO A 518 -28.11 35.79 15.79
N LEU A 519 -28.24 34.61 16.38
CA LEU A 519 -27.31 33.48 16.26
C LEU A 519 -27.36 32.69 14.95
N LEU A 520 -28.40 32.86 14.12
CA LEU A 520 -28.54 32.08 12.89
C LEU A 520 -28.31 32.85 11.59
N ARG A 521 -28.59 34.16 11.50
CA ARG A 521 -28.51 34.81 10.17
C ARG A 521 -27.10 35.30 9.83
N ARG A 522 -26.41 35.93 10.78
CA ARG A 522 -25.10 36.57 10.51
C ARG A 522 -23.95 35.57 10.33
N PRO A 523 -23.76 34.55 11.18
CA PRO A 523 -22.70 33.55 10.97
C PRO A 523 -22.88 32.75 9.68
N TRP A 524 -24.13 32.35 9.38
CA TRP A 524 -24.47 31.69 8.11
C TRP A 524 -24.22 32.59 6.90
N ALA A 525 -24.60 33.88 6.97
CA ALA A 525 -24.32 34.82 5.89
C ALA A 525 -22.82 34.99 5.63
N VAL A 526 -21.97 34.94 6.67
CA VAL A 526 -20.51 34.97 6.52
C VAL A 526 -20.02 33.72 5.80
N LEU A 527 -20.40 32.52 6.22
CA LEU A 527 -19.98 31.29 5.55
C LEU A 527 -20.46 31.21 4.10
N VAL A 528 -21.71 31.61 3.83
CA VAL A 528 -22.25 31.67 2.46
C VAL A 528 -21.45 32.68 1.64
N ALA A 529 -21.17 33.87 2.18
CA ALA A 529 -20.37 34.86 1.47
C ALA A 529 -18.94 34.37 1.20
N GLU A 530 -18.27 33.75 2.17
CA GLU A 530 -16.94 33.15 2.00
C GLU A 530 -16.95 32.01 0.97
N GLY A 531 -17.97 31.16 1.00
CA GLY A 531 -18.19 30.11 0.01
C GLY A 531 -18.41 30.67 -1.39
N LEU A 532 -19.26 31.69 -1.54
CA LEU A 532 -19.49 32.36 -2.82
C LEU A 532 -18.23 33.06 -3.35
N CYS A 533 -17.49 33.77 -2.50
CA CYS A 533 -16.22 34.37 -2.88
C CYS A 533 -15.19 33.31 -3.31
N THR A 534 -15.16 32.17 -2.61
CA THR A 534 -14.30 31.02 -2.95
C THR A 534 -14.68 30.44 -4.31
N LEU A 535 -15.97 30.23 -4.57
CA LEU A 535 -16.49 29.75 -5.86
C LEU A 535 -16.16 30.73 -6.98
N LEU A 536 -16.32 32.04 -6.76
CA LEU A 536 -15.94 33.07 -7.75
C LEU A 536 -14.44 33.05 -8.05
N LEU A 537 -13.59 32.93 -7.02
CA LEU A 537 -12.14 32.88 -7.19
C LEU A 537 -11.67 31.61 -7.91
N THR A 538 -12.40 30.52 -7.76
CA THR A 538 -12.08 29.22 -8.38
C THR A 538 -12.92 28.94 -9.63
N ALA A 539 -13.79 29.87 -10.04
CA ALA A 539 -14.76 29.68 -11.13
C ALA A 539 -14.10 29.35 -12.47
N TRP A 540 -12.90 29.91 -12.72
CA TRP A 540 -12.11 29.63 -13.92
C TRP A 540 -11.73 28.15 -14.08
N TRP A 541 -11.77 27.37 -13.00
CA TRP A 541 -11.48 25.94 -13.00
C TRP A 541 -12.76 25.12 -12.73
N VAL A 542 -13.58 25.55 -11.76
CA VAL A 542 -14.78 24.81 -11.34
C VAL A 542 -15.88 24.82 -12.42
N ALA A 543 -16.20 25.98 -13.00
CA ALA A 543 -17.31 26.08 -13.95
C ALA A 543 -17.03 25.27 -15.24
N PRO A 544 -15.85 25.43 -15.86
CA PRO A 544 -15.24 24.49 -16.78
C PRO A 544 -15.39 22.99 -16.48
N LEU A 545 -14.99 22.55 -15.29
CA LEU A 545 -15.05 21.15 -14.89
C LEU A 545 -16.49 20.61 -14.90
N PHE A 546 -17.45 21.39 -14.40
CA PHE A 546 -18.87 20.99 -14.42
C PHE A 546 -19.50 21.05 -15.80
N ALA A 547 -19.15 22.05 -16.62
CA ALA A 547 -19.68 22.18 -17.98
C ALA A 547 -19.24 21.02 -18.88
N GLU A 548 -18.03 20.51 -18.67
CA GLU A 548 -17.45 19.42 -19.46
C GLU A 548 -17.50 18.06 -18.75
N ARG A 549 -18.29 17.91 -17.69
CA ARG A 549 -18.38 16.66 -16.91
C ARG A 549 -18.76 15.44 -17.75
N ALA A 550 -19.40 15.63 -18.89
CA ALA A 550 -19.76 14.54 -19.82
C ALA A 550 -18.52 13.86 -20.45
N TRP A 551 -17.35 14.49 -20.39
CA TRP A 551 -16.06 13.94 -20.81
C TRP A 551 -15.26 13.31 -19.67
N ALA A 552 -15.78 13.38 -18.43
CA ALA A 552 -15.19 12.70 -17.31
C ALA A 552 -15.70 11.25 -17.23
N VAL A 553 -14.88 10.36 -16.69
CA VAL A 553 -15.29 8.99 -16.40
C VAL A 553 -16.23 9.01 -15.19
N ASP A 554 -17.31 8.24 -15.26
CA ASP A 554 -18.20 8.06 -14.11
C ASP A 554 -17.41 7.53 -12.92
N PHE A 555 -17.64 8.14 -11.77
CA PHE A 555 -17.08 7.64 -10.52
C PHE A 555 -17.59 6.21 -10.31
N GLY A 556 -16.72 5.21 -10.42
CA GLY A 556 -17.15 3.81 -10.51
C GLY A 556 -17.97 3.41 -9.29
N GLY A 557 -19.28 3.27 -9.39
CA GLY A 557 -20.19 3.13 -8.23
C GLY A 557 -20.07 1.83 -7.41
N ARG A 558 -19.11 0.95 -7.72
CA ARG A 558 -18.88 -0.32 -7.03
C ARG A 558 -17.87 -0.17 -5.91
N TRP A 559 -18.20 0.63 -4.90
CA TRP A 559 -17.43 0.70 -3.65
C TRP A 559 -18.20 -0.09 -2.60
N ASP A 560 -17.90 -1.40 -2.44
CA ASP A 560 -18.50 -2.23 -1.37
C ASP A 560 -17.85 -1.88 -0.02
N ILE A 561 -18.21 -0.72 0.53
CA ILE A 561 -17.72 -0.23 1.82
C ILE A 561 -18.47 -0.99 2.92
N ARG A 562 -17.89 -2.11 3.35
CA ARG A 562 -18.37 -2.86 4.52
C ARG A 562 -17.73 -2.31 5.78
N PHE A 563 -18.49 -1.50 6.54
CA PHE A 563 -18.02 -0.93 7.82
C PHE A 563 -17.82 -1.98 8.91
N PHE A 564 -18.33 -3.20 8.72
CA PHE A 564 -18.20 -4.33 9.64
C PHE A 564 -17.93 -5.60 8.82
N ARG A 565 -16.86 -6.34 9.14
CA ARG A 565 -16.66 -7.71 8.64
C ARG A 565 -17.78 -8.59 9.20
N GLN A 566 -18.42 -9.37 8.34
CA GLN A 566 -19.23 -10.52 8.76
C GLN A 566 -18.31 -11.70 9.01
#